data_AF-A0A2N1MAY3-F1
#
_entry.id   AF-A0A2N1MAY3-F1
#
_cell.length_a   1.000
_cell.length_b   1.000
_cell.length_c   1.000
_cell.angle_alpha   90.00
_cell.angle_beta   90.00
_cell.angle_gamma   90.00
#
_symmetry.space_group_name_H-M   'P 1'
#
loop_
_entity.id
_entity.type
_entity.pdbx_description
1 polymer ?
#
loop_
_entity_poly.entity_id
_entity_poly.type
_entity_poly.pdbx_seq_one_letter_code
_entity_poly.pdbx_strand_id
1 'polypeptide(L)'
;MYTINRRIQLVETDQQSVLNHSEASNRSHASSDSEPITFKGISLTIWTQFKQIFDKIKAEKRFNLEEMCLHVAVEIRELGGNIKKVTVQGFYERNIKKKDVYISTLDDIGLWLDSKLNVVNNAE
;
A
#
# COMPACT_ATOMS: atom_id res chain seq x y z
N MET A 1 25.68 51.67 -9.02
CA MET A 1 24.71 51.53 -10.13
C MET A 1 25.33 50.62 -11.18
N TYR A 2 24.99 49.33 -11.19
CA TYR A 2 25.30 48.41 -12.30
C TYR A 2 24.26 47.28 -12.34
N THR A 3 23.43 47.31 -13.37
CA THR A 3 22.64 46.19 -13.87
C THR A 3 23.56 45.22 -14.62
N ILE A 4 23.47 43.91 -14.35
CA ILE A 4 24.14 42.89 -15.16
C ILE A 4 23.10 42.00 -15.84
N ASN A 5 23.24 42.00 -17.16
CA ASN A 5 22.42 41.34 -18.16
C ASN A 5 22.68 39.83 -18.25
N ARG A 6 21.61 39.13 -18.61
CA ARG A 6 21.50 37.72 -19.02
C ARG A 6 22.39 37.38 -20.22
N ARG A 7 23.02 36.19 -20.23
CA ARG A 7 23.40 35.45 -21.46
C ARG A 7 23.17 33.95 -21.28
N ILE A 8 22.29 33.43 -22.11
CA ILE A 8 22.05 32.00 -22.37
C ILE A 8 23.27 31.49 -23.15
N GLN A 9 23.80 30.32 -22.77
CA GLN A 9 24.66 29.53 -23.65
C GLN A 9 23.91 28.25 -24.03
N LEU A 10 23.51 28.23 -25.31
CA LEU A 10 23.16 27.06 -26.10
C LEU A 10 24.49 26.41 -26.50
N VAL A 11 24.71 25.14 -26.15
CA VAL A 11 25.85 24.37 -26.68
C VAL A 11 25.31 23.39 -27.71
N GLU A 12 25.67 23.63 -28.96
CA GLU A 12 25.49 22.71 -30.08
C GLU A 12 26.64 21.68 -30.03
N THR A 13 26.30 20.39 -30.09
CA THR A 13 27.28 19.35 -30.39
C THR A 13 26.72 18.50 -31.51
N ASP A 14 27.39 18.58 -32.66
CA ASP A 14 27.04 17.86 -33.88
C ASP A 14 28.07 16.74 -34.12
N GLN A 15 27.56 15.61 -34.64
CA GLN A 15 28.25 14.55 -35.39
C GLN A 15 29.12 13.54 -34.61
N GLN A 16 29.15 12.23 -34.90
CA GLN A 16 28.34 11.26 -35.63
C GLN A 16 29.11 9.94 -35.49
N SER A 17 28.49 8.80 -35.13
CA SER A 17 29.08 7.47 -35.40
C SER A 17 28.16 6.32 -34.98
N VAL A 18 27.70 5.59 -36.00
CA VAL A 18 27.34 4.16 -36.03
C VAL A 18 25.94 3.77 -35.55
N LEU A 19 25.05 3.68 -36.54
CA LEU A 19 23.90 2.76 -36.60
C LEU A 19 24.31 1.33 -36.25
N ASN A 20 23.56 0.66 -35.35
CA ASN A 20 23.10 -0.73 -35.53
C ASN A 20 22.13 -1.16 -34.39
N HIS A 21 20.89 -1.44 -34.81
CA HIS A 21 19.94 -2.47 -34.37
C HIS A 21 19.87 -2.90 -32.90
N SER A 22 18.74 -2.60 -32.26
CA SER A 22 17.93 -3.61 -31.53
C SER A 22 16.50 -3.09 -31.36
N GLU A 23 15.52 -3.95 -31.68
CA GLU A 23 14.10 -3.73 -31.43
C GLU A 23 13.85 -3.44 -29.94
N ALA A 24 13.79 -2.16 -29.58
CA ALA A 24 13.12 -1.76 -28.35
C ALA A 24 11.64 -1.67 -28.68
N SER A 25 10.92 -2.73 -28.36
CA SER A 25 9.46 -2.72 -28.23
C SER A 25 9.08 -1.61 -27.26
N ASN A 26 8.80 -0.42 -27.81
CA ASN A 26 8.21 0.69 -27.08
C ASN A 26 6.74 0.34 -26.81
N ARG A 27 6.51 -0.63 -25.93
CA ARG A 27 5.23 -0.75 -25.24
C ARG A 27 5.22 0.20 -24.06
N SER A 28 5.38 1.48 -24.36
CA SER A 28 5.19 2.58 -23.42
C SER A 28 3.71 2.89 -23.33
N HIS A 29 2.95 1.94 -22.81
CA HIS A 29 1.61 2.19 -22.30
C HIS A 29 1.57 1.78 -20.83
N ALA A 30 2.44 2.39 -20.02
CA ALA A 30 2.00 2.75 -18.69
C ALA A 30 1.18 4.04 -18.85
N SER A 31 -0.01 3.92 -19.45
CA SER A 31 -1.04 4.91 -19.20
C SER A 31 -1.38 4.74 -17.74
N SER A 32 -0.75 5.53 -16.86
CA SER A 32 -1.33 5.78 -15.54
C SER A 32 -2.52 6.70 -15.74
N ASP A 33 -3.51 6.21 -16.48
CA ASP A 33 -4.88 6.65 -16.28
C ASP A 33 -5.18 6.23 -14.85
N SER A 34 -5.01 7.20 -13.96
CA SER A 34 -5.34 7.06 -12.56
C SER A 34 -6.86 6.96 -12.53
N GLU A 35 -7.40 5.76 -12.75
CA GLU A 35 -8.82 5.51 -12.58
C GLU A 35 -9.20 6.06 -11.20
N PRO A 36 -10.32 6.78 -11.08
CA PRO A 36 -10.77 7.27 -9.79
C PRO A 36 -10.79 6.11 -8.80
N ILE A 37 -10.00 6.24 -7.72
CA ILE A 37 -9.88 5.18 -6.73
C ILE A 37 -11.28 4.91 -6.17
N THR A 38 -11.83 3.74 -6.49
CA THR A 38 -13.16 3.36 -6.01
C THR A 38 -13.08 2.82 -4.58
N PHE A 39 -14.15 2.99 -3.80
CA PHE A 39 -14.25 2.39 -2.47
C PHE A 39 -13.97 0.88 -2.50
N LYS A 40 -14.46 0.18 -3.54
CA LYS A 40 -14.20 -1.25 -3.75
C LYS A 40 -12.71 -1.53 -3.98
N GLY A 41 -12.02 -0.68 -4.74
CA GLY A 41 -10.58 -0.74 -4.93
C GLY A 41 -9.82 -0.58 -3.62
N ILE A 42 -10.12 0.47 -2.84
CA ILE A 42 -9.50 0.73 -1.53
C ILE A 42 -9.70 -0.46 -0.58
N SER A 43 -10.95 -0.90 -0.44
CA SER A 43 -11.36 -2.03 0.38
C SER A 43 -10.59 -3.32 0.01
N LEU A 44 -10.46 -3.61 -1.30
CA LEU A 44 -9.73 -4.78 -1.78
C LEU A 44 -8.23 -4.69 -1.47
N THR A 45 -7.64 -3.51 -1.64
CA THR A 45 -6.21 -3.28 -1.35
C THR A 45 -5.93 -3.48 0.14
N ILE A 46 -6.69 -2.84 1.02
CA ILE A 46 -6.55 -2.98 2.48
C ILE A 46 -6.71 -4.44 2.90
N TRP A 47 -7.73 -5.13 2.39
CA TRP A 47 -7.93 -6.55 2.70
C TRP A 47 -6.75 -7.42 2.26
N THR A 48 -6.17 -7.14 1.08
CA THR A 48 -5.06 -7.93 0.54
C THR A 48 -3.81 -7.78 1.41
N GLN A 49 -3.46 -6.54 1.78
CA GLN A 49 -2.34 -6.27 2.68
C GLN A 49 -2.57 -6.89 4.06
N PHE A 50 -3.77 -6.70 4.61
CA PHE A 50 -4.18 -7.31 5.87
C PHE A 50 -3.97 -8.82 5.83
N LYS A 51 -4.48 -9.50 4.81
CA LYS A 51 -4.41 -10.96 4.70
C LYS A 51 -2.97 -11.45 4.63
N GLN A 52 -2.11 -10.80 3.84
CA GLN A 52 -0.71 -11.18 3.72
C GLN A 52 0.02 -11.11 5.06
N ILE A 53 -0.13 -10.01 5.79
CA ILE A 53 0.53 -9.82 7.10
C ILE A 53 -0.10 -10.75 8.14
N PHE A 54 -1.42 -10.92 8.11
CA PHE A 54 -2.15 -11.82 8.99
C PHE A 54 -1.64 -13.26 8.85
N ASP A 55 -1.59 -13.78 7.62
CA ASP A 55 -1.15 -15.15 7.35
C ASP A 55 0.34 -15.36 7.70
N LYS A 56 1.18 -14.35 7.44
CA LYS A 56 2.60 -14.36 7.83
C LYS A 56 2.78 -14.50 9.35
N ILE A 57 2.18 -13.60 10.14
CA ILE A 57 2.31 -13.61 11.61
C ILE A 57 1.69 -14.89 12.18
N LYS A 58 0.55 -15.32 11.63
CA LYS A 58 -0.11 -16.57 12.04
C LYS A 58 0.82 -17.77 11.86
N ALA A 59 1.50 -17.88 10.72
CA ALA A 59 2.45 -18.96 10.47
C ALA A 59 3.69 -18.87 11.38
N GLU A 60 4.26 -17.68 11.52
CA GLU A 60 5.45 -17.43 12.36
C GLU A 60 5.20 -17.77 13.83
N LYS A 61 4.07 -17.33 14.39
CA LYS A 61 3.69 -17.57 15.78
C LYS A 61 2.96 -18.90 15.99
N ARG A 62 2.69 -19.64 14.90
CA ARG A 62 1.93 -20.91 14.87
C ARG A 62 0.55 -20.78 15.51
N PHE A 63 -0.09 -19.63 15.35
CA PHE A 63 -1.44 -19.40 15.86
C PHE A 63 -2.49 -20.15 15.03
N ASN A 64 -3.53 -20.62 15.69
CA ASN A 64 -4.78 -20.96 15.01
C ASN A 64 -5.54 -19.66 14.61
N LEU A 65 -6.64 -19.80 13.86
CA LEU A 65 -7.39 -18.63 13.38
C LEU A 65 -7.96 -17.79 14.53
N GLU A 66 -8.46 -18.44 15.58
CA GLU A 66 -9.07 -17.76 16.72
C GLU A 66 -8.04 -16.96 17.51
N GLU A 67 -6.88 -17.56 17.80
CA GLU A 67 -5.76 -16.92 18.47
C GLU A 67 -5.25 -15.71 17.67
N MET A 68 -5.10 -15.85 16.35
CA MET A 68 -4.65 -14.76 15.50
C MET A 68 -5.67 -13.61 15.45
N CYS A 69 -6.96 -13.92 15.31
CA CYS A 69 -8.01 -12.90 15.37
C CYS A 69 -8.04 -12.17 16.72
N LEU A 70 -7.79 -12.90 17.82
CA LEU A 70 -7.73 -12.29 19.15
C LEU A 70 -6.50 -11.38 19.27
N HIS A 71 -5.34 -11.84 18.80
CA HIS A 71 -4.08 -11.09 18.81
C HIS A 71 -4.23 -9.76 18.08
N VAL A 72 -4.73 -9.77 16.84
CA VAL A 72 -4.98 -8.55 16.05
C VAL A 72 -5.96 -7.61 16.77
N ALA A 73 -7.04 -8.15 17.32
CA ALA A 73 -8.03 -7.33 18.03
C ALA A 73 -7.45 -6.68 19.30
N VAL A 74 -6.52 -7.34 19.98
CA VAL A 74 -5.78 -6.76 21.12
C VAL A 74 -4.88 -5.64 20.64
N GLU A 75 -4.04 -5.88 19.63
CA GLU A 75 -3.12 -4.86 19.11
C GLU A 75 -3.86 -3.62 18.59
N ILE A 76 -4.98 -3.79 17.89
CA ILE A 76 -5.82 -2.66 17.45
C ILE A 76 -6.33 -1.83 18.64
N ARG A 77 -6.77 -2.49 19.73
CA ARG A 77 -7.22 -1.78 20.94
C ARG A 77 -6.09 -1.05 21.64
N GLU A 78 -4.88 -1.60 21.62
CA GLU A 78 -3.68 -0.93 22.15
C GLU A 78 -3.30 0.30 21.32
N LEU A 79 -3.60 0.29 20.02
CA LEU A 79 -3.46 1.44 19.12
C LEU A 79 -4.61 2.46 19.23
N GLY A 80 -5.60 2.21 20.10
CA GLY A 80 -6.77 3.09 20.31
C GLY A 80 -7.98 2.79 19.43
N GLY A 81 -7.94 1.73 18.62
CA GLY A 81 -9.08 1.26 17.84
C GLY A 81 -10.11 0.50 18.68
N ASN A 82 -11.29 0.22 18.11
CA ASN A 82 -12.38 -0.45 18.83
C ASN A 82 -12.98 -1.60 18.02
N ILE A 83 -12.21 -2.67 17.91
CA ILE A 83 -12.61 -3.87 17.17
C ILE A 83 -12.80 -5.09 18.08
N LYS A 84 -13.77 -5.94 17.70
CA LYS A 84 -14.00 -7.26 18.31
C LYS A 84 -13.31 -8.34 17.50
N LYS A 85 -12.89 -9.43 18.16
CA LYS A 85 -12.33 -10.65 17.52
C LYS A 85 -13.20 -11.14 16.36
N VAL A 86 -14.51 -11.22 16.57
CA VAL A 86 -15.48 -11.70 15.57
C VAL A 86 -15.52 -10.80 14.32
N THR A 87 -15.25 -9.50 14.49
CA THR A 87 -15.18 -8.54 13.39
C THR A 87 -13.90 -8.76 12.58
N VAL A 88 -12.76 -8.96 13.25
CA VAL A 88 -11.49 -9.32 12.57
C VAL A 88 -11.65 -10.60 11.76
N GLN A 89 -12.24 -11.63 12.35
CA GLN A 89 -12.51 -12.89 11.65
C GLN A 89 -13.42 -12.67 10.44
N GLY A 90 -14.53 -11.94 10.62
CA GLY A 90 -15.44 -11.59 9.53
C GLY A 90 -14.74 -10.79 8.42
N PHE A 91 -13.79 -9.92 8.75
CA PHE A 91 -13.00 -9.20 7.78
C PHE A 91 -12.07 -10.12 6.99
N TYR A 92 -11.35 -11.01 7.68
CA TYR A 92 -10.48 -12.02 7.06
C TYR A 92 -11.25 -12.90 6.07
N GLU A 93 -12.43 -13.39 6.46
CA GLU A 93 -13.30 -14.25 5.64
C GLU A 93 -14.12 -13.47 4.59
N ARG A 94 -14.06 -12.13 4.56
CA ARG A 94 -14.91 -11.25 3.74
C ARG A 94 -16.42 -11.41 3.98
N ASN A 95 -16.81 -11.66 5.23
CA ASN A 95 -18.19 -11.93 5.64
C ASN A 95 -18.92 -10.74 6.32
N ILE A 96 -18.36 -9.53 6.27
CA ILE A 96 -19.02 -8.33 6.81
C ILE A 96 -19.98 -7.75 5.78
N LYS A 97 -21.28 -7.75 6.10
CA LYS A 97 -22.36 -7.32 5.18
C LYS A 97 -22.83 -5.89 5.41
N LYS A 98 -22.66 -5.35 6.63
CA LYS A 98 -23.14 -4.00 6.98
C LYS A 98 -22.09 -2.97 6.57
N LYS A 99 -22.47 -2.01 5.72
CA LYS A 99 -21.55 -1.00 5.16
C LYS A 99 -20.86 -0.16 6.24
N ASP A 100 -21.59 0.37 7.21
CA ASP A 100 -21.00 1.24 8.26
C ASP A 100 -20.05 0.46 9.18
N VAL A 101 -20.40 -0.79 9.49
CA VAL A 101 -19.51 -1.71 10.22
C VAL A 101 -18.27 -2.00 9.39
N TYR A 102 -18.42 -2.16 8.07
CA TYR A 102 -17.28 -2.39 7.19
C TYR A 102 -16.35 -1.20 7.11
N ILE A 103 -16.88 0.03 7.02
CA ILE A 103 -16.08 1.26 6.99
C ILE A 103 -15.29 1.41 8.30
N SER A 104 -15.95 1.32 9.46
CA SER A 104 -15.25 1.36 10.77
C SER A 104 -14.22 0.24 10.92
N THR A 105 -14.50 -0.95 10.38
CA THR A 105 -13.52 -2.04 10.35
C THR A 105 -12.31 -1.70 9.48
N LEU A 106 -12.48 -1.02 8.34
CA LEU A 106 -11.35 -0.58 7.52
C LEU A 106 -10.47 0.42 8.28
N ASP A 107 -11.06 1.35 9.03
CA ASP A 107 -10.32 2.33 9.84
C ASP A 107 -9.47 1.62 10.92
N ASP A 108 -10.10 0.71 11.68
CA ASP A 108 -9.42 -0.08 12.73
C ASP A 108 -8.30 -0.97 12.15
N ILE A 109 -8.53 -1.61 10.99
CA ILE A 109 -7.53 -2.44 10.32
C ILE A 109 -6.41 -1.59 9.71
N GLY A 110 -6.73 -0.38 9.24
CA GLY A 110 -5.75 0.59 8.76
C GLY A 110 -4.72 0.94 9.85
N LEU A 111 -5.19 1.25 11.06
CA LEU A 111 -4.31 1.50 12.22
C LEU A 111 -3.33 0.34 12.46
N TRP A 112 -3.83 -0.89 12.37
CA TRP A 112 -2.99 -2.07 12.54
C TRP A 112 -1.96 -2.20 11.42
N LEU A 113 -2.37 -2.03 10.16
CA LEU A 113 -1.48 -2.10 9.00
C LEU A 113 -0.36 -1.07 9.08
N ASP A 114 -0.68 0.17 9.44
CA ASP A 114 0.31 1.24 9.62
C ASP A 114 1.34 0.84 10.68
N SER A 115 0.91 0.23 11.79
CA SER A 115 1.81 -0.26 12.84
C SER A 115 2.76 -1.38 12.39
N LYS A 116 2.36 -2.21 11.41
CA LYS A 116 3.18 -3.32 10.90
C LYS A 116 4.12 -2.88 9.77
N LEU A 117 3.69 -1.93 8.94
CA LEU A 117 4.48 -1.42 7.82
C LEU A 117 5.53 -0.40 8.26
N ASN A 118 5.27 0.38 9.31
CA ASN A 118 6.25 1.32 9.87
C ASN A 118 7.47 0.64 10.54
N VAL A 119 7.40 -0.66 10.83
CA VAL A 119 8.54 -1.43 11.36
C VAL A 119 9.55 -1.78 10.26
N VAL A 120 9.16 -1.75 8.98
CA VAL A 120 10.02 -2.14 7.86
C VAL A 120 11.00 -1.05 7.44
N ASN A 121 10.73 0.23 7.73
CA ASN A 121 11.53 1.36 7.26
C ASN A 121 12.58 1.88 8.26
N ASN A 122 12.69 1.27 9.45
CA ASN A 122 13.60 1.73 10.52
C ASN A 122 14.70 0.69 10.84
N ALA A 123 14.93 -0.26 9.95
CA ALA A 123 15.93 -1.33 10.11
C ALA A 123 17.09 -1.22 9.07
N GLU A 124 17.40 -0.01 8.61
CA GLU A 124 18.57 0.29 7.78
C GLU A 124 19.74 0.80 8.63
#